data_AF-D5BIH7-F1
#
_entry.id   AF-D5BIH7-F1
#
_cell.length_a   1.000
_cell.length_b   1.000
_cell.length_c   1.000
_cell.angle_alpha   90.00
_cell.angle_beta   90.00
_cell.angle_gamma   90.00
#
_symmetry.space_group_name_H-M   'P 1'
#
loop_
_entity.id
_entity.type
_entity.pdbx_description
1 polymer ?
#
loop_
_entity_poly.entity_id
_entity_poly.type
_entity_poly.pdbx_seq_one_letter_code
_entity_poly.pdbx_strand_id
1 'polypeptide(L)'
;MFNKNYRKRMIKKLFLLILLSQIMISCSTKKFSDKATKKIYPVERFGQLDRSVLDSVLQNGSNTSIDSNKPLVIIYYPGKDKCNSSGSSTRRSTKVWYNKMEKGINKIEPSNIVYVYKDSTDLFERHDGFKDWKQDPNKVIEKTFFKTHPPCGGYVLISDSGRYISHLAEFDKKFLWQRLEQLIN
;
A
#
# COMPACT_ATOMS: atom_id res chain seq x y z
N MET A 1 65.59 47.02 19.14
CA MET A 1 64.61 47.45 20.15
C MET A 1 63.22 47.46 19.50
N PHE A 2 62.47 46.35 19.56
CA PHE A 2 61.21 46.20 18.84
C PHE A 2 60.06 46.98 19.51
N ASN A 3 59.39 47.83 18.72
CA ASN A 3 58.46 48.86 19.17
C ASN A 3 57.15 48.26 19.76
N LYS A 4 56.94 48.43 21.08
CA LYS A 4 55.76 47.94 21.84
C LYS A 4 54.42 48.37 21.23
N ASN A 5 54.36 49.48 20.49
CA ASN A 5 53.12 49.95 19.84
C ASN A 5 52.68 49.05 18.67
N TYR A 6 53.61 48.41 17.96
CA TYR A 6 53.27 47.52 16.85
C TYR A 6 52.55 46.25 17.33
N ARG A 7 53.00 45.70 18.48
CA ARG A 7 52.43 44.49 19.09
C ARG A 7 51.00 44.74 19.59
N LYS A 8 50.72 45.89 20.20
CA LYS A 8 49.35 46.27 20.60
C LYS A 8 48.40 46.43 19.40
N ARG A 9 48.88 46.96 18.28
CA ARG A 9 48.08 47.17 17.07
C ARG A 9 47.75 45.85 16.36
N MET A 10 48.70 44.91 16.34
CA MET A 10 48.47 43.55 15.84
C MET A 10 47.48 42.75 16.71
N ILE A 11 47.62 42.81 18.04
CA ILE A 11 46.71 42.10 18.96
C ILE A 11 45.28 42.62 18.83
N LYS A 12 45.09 43.94 18.65
CA LYS A 12 43.75 44.52 18.39
C LYS A 12 43.15 44.04 17.06
N LYS A 13 43.96 43.94 15.99
CA LYS A 13 43.48 43.40 14.70
C LYS A 13 43.15 41.91 14.78
N LEU A 14 43.93 41.14 15.54
CA LEU A 14 43.69 39.71 15.75
C LEU A 14 42.42 39.47 16.59
N PHE A 15 42.18 40.27 17.63
CA PHE A 15 40.93 40.21 18.41
C PHE A 15 39.68 40.61 17.60
N LEU A 16 39.79 41.60 16.70
CA LEU A 16 38.68 42.02 15.85
C LEU A 16 38.31 40.94 14.81
N LEU A 17 39.31 40.21 14.30
CA LEU A 17 39.10 39.06 13.40
C LEU A 17 38.44 37.86 14.10
N ILE A 18 38.79 37.61 15.37
CA ILE A 18 38.19 36.53 16.18
C ILE A 18 36.74 36.87 16.58
N LEU A 19 36.42 38.14 16.85
CA LEU A 19 35.03 38.54 17.13
C LEU A 19 34.12 38.44 15.89
N LEU A 20 34.65 38.74 14.70
CA LEU A 20 33.88 38.65 13.45
C LEU A 20 33.58 37.20 13.03
N SER A 21 34.45 36.24 13.38
CA SER A 21 34.20 34.82 13.08
C SER A 21 33.16 34.18 14.01
N GLN A 22 32.98 34.68 15.23
CA GLN A 22 31.95 34.17 16.15
C GLN A 22 30.53 34.67 15.81
N ILE A 23 30.40 35.83 15.17
CA ILE A 23 29.09 36.38 14.74
C ILE A 23 28.49 35.58 13.57
N MET A 24 29.32 34.93 12.75
CA MET A 24 28.85 34.08 11.64
C MET A 24 28.46 32.64 12.06
N ILE A 25 28.65 32.27 13.32
CA ILE A 25 28.33 30.92 13.83
C ILE A 25 26.96 30.88 14.54
N SER A 26 26.35 32.04 14.83
CA SER A 26 25.03 32.11 15.51
C SER A 26 23.82 31.94 14.58
N CYS A 27 24.00 31.64 13.29
CA CYS A 27 22.87 31.51 12.36
C CYS A 27 22.98 30.24 11.50
N SER A 28 23.15 29.07 12.12
CA SER A 28 22.75 27.80 11.49
C SER A 28 22.62 26.68 12.51
N THR A 29 21.67 26.81 13.44
CA THR A 29 21.02 25.63 14.00
C THR A 29 19.53 25.80 13.78
N LYS A 30 19.11 25.64 12.52
CA LYS A 30 17.73 25.21 12.27
C LYS A 30 17.56 23.94 13.10
N LYS A 31 16.74 24.01 14.14
CA LYS A 31 16.19 22.83 14.79
C LYS A 31 15.65 21.96 13.66
N PHE A 32 16.37 20.88 13.37
CA PHE A 32 15.84 19.81 12.56
C PHE A 32 14.70 19.26 13.41
N SER A 33 13.48 19.71 13.10
CA SER A 33 12.28 19.05 13.59
C SER A 33 12.48 17.57 13.30
N ASP A 34 12.42 16.76 14.36
CA ASP A 34 12.30 15.32 14.25
C ASP A 34 11.04 15.04 13.44
N LYS A 35 11.20 15.01 12.12
CA LYS A 35 10.17 14.60 11.18
C LYS A 35 10.01 13.13 11.47
N ALA A 36 8.99 12.79 12.28
CA ALA A 36 8.61 11.43 12.58
C ALA A 36 8.74 10.61 11.30
N THR A 37 9.72 9.72 11.25
CA THR A 37 9.91 8.83 10.10
C THR A 37 8.70 7.91 10.08
N LYS A 38 7.69 8.28 9.29
CA LYS A 38 6.52 7.45 9.02
C LYS A 38 7.06 6.13 8.52
N LYS A 39 6.94 5.06 9.31
CA LYS A 39 7.32 3.70 8.92
C LYS A 39 6.55 3.36 7.65
N ILE A 40 7.24 3.36 6.50
CA ILE A 40 6.67 3.02 5.21
C ILE A 40 6.65 1.50 5.14
N TYR A 41 5.51 0.89 5.42
CA TYR A 41 5.33 -0.52 5.12
C TYR A 41 5.32 -0.69 3.60
N PRO A 42 5.95 -1.76 3.06
CA PRO A 42 5.93 -1.98 1.62
C PRO A 42 4.47 -2.19 1.19
N VAL A 43 4.09 -1.46 0.15
CA VAL A 43 2.74 -1.51 -0.43
C VAL A 43 2.47 -2.89 -1.00
N GLU A 44 3.51 -3.61 -1.42
CA GLU A 44 3.40 -4.98 -1.94
C GLU A 44 4.16 -5.98 -1.07
N ARG A 45 3.64 -7.20 -0.99
CA ARG A 45 4.33 -8.34 -0.38
C ARG A 45 4.24 -9.53 -1.32
N PHE A 46 5.30 -10.32 -1.31
CA PHE A 46 5.47 -11.48 -2.17
C PHE A 46 5.65 -12.71 -1.30
N GLY A 47 5.23 -13.87 -1.81
CA GLY A 47 5.51 -15.12 -1.12
C GLY A 47 5.02 -16.34 -1.86
N GLN A 48 5.01 -17.45 -1.14
CA GLN A 48 4.58 -18.77 -1.59
C GLN A 48 3.68 -19.35 -0.51
N LEU A 49 2.62 -20.06 -0.91
CA LEU A 49 1.75 -20.79 0.00
C LEU A 49 1.29 -22.11 -0.63
N ASP A 50 0.73 -22.99 0.20
CA ASP A 50 -0.05 -24.12 -0.27
C ASP A 50 -1.45 -23.64 -0.65
N ARG A 51 -1.70 -23.60 -1.96
CA ARG A 51 -2.95 -23.08 -2.50
C ARG A 51 -4.16 -23.94 -2.15
N SER A 52 -3.97 -25.26 -2.00
CA SER A 52 -5.08 -26.18 -1.74
C SER A 52 -5.83 -25.85 -0.44
N VAL A 53 -5.09 -25.42 0.58
CA VAL A 53 -5.63 -24.98 1.87
C VAL A 53 -6.49 -23.73 1.70
N LEU A 54 -6.02 -22.76 0.94
CA LEU A 54 -6.73 -21.51 0.69
C LEU A 54 -8.00 -21.73 -0.13
N ASP A 55 -7.90 -22.50 -1.22
CA ASP A 55 -9.03 -22.85 -2.08
C ASP A 55 -10.13 -23.54 -1.26
N SER A 56 -9.76 -24.48 -0.39
CA SER A 56 -10.70 -25.19 0.50
C SER A 56 -11.43 -24.24 1.47
N VAL A 57 -10.70 -23.30 2.07
CA VAL A 57 -11.26 -22.31 2.99
C VAL A 57 -12.26 -21.41 2.28
N LEU A 58 -11.93 -20.93 1.07
CA LEU A 58 -12.82 -20.09 0.28
C LEU A 58 -14.03 -20.87 -0.23
N GLN A 59 -13.85 -22.07 -0.77
CA GLN A 59 -14.96 -22.91 -1.25
C GLN A 59 -15.98 -23.19 -0.14
N ASN A 60 -15.51 -23.59 1.05
CA ASN A 60 -16.38 -23.91 2.19
C ASN A 60 -17.01 -22.66 2.83
N GLY A 61 -16.26 -21.56 2.91
CA GLY A 61 -16.70 -20.33 3.57
C GLY A 61 -17.60 -19.45 2.72
N SER A 62 -17.53 -19.56 1.38
CA SER A 62 -18.21 -18.63 0.47
C SER A 62 -18.94 -19.27 -0.69
N ASN A 63 -19.06 -20.60 -0.73
CA ASN A 63 -19.70 -21.38 -1.81
C ASN A 63 -19.21 -20.96 -3.21
N THR A 64 -17.92 -20.64 -3.30
CA THR A 64 -17.29 -20.15 -4.53
C THR A 64 -16.49 -21.27 -5.15
N SER A 65 -16.88 -21.72 -6.34
CA SER A 65 -16.08 -22.71 -7.08
C SER A 65 -14.75 -22.08 -7.51
N ILE A 66 -13.64 -22.73 -7.18
CA ILE A 66 -12.30 -22.29 -7.54
C ILE A 66 -11.66 -23.40 -8.37
N ASP A 67 -11.25 -23.04 -9.59
CA ASP A 67 -10.44 -23.91 -10.46
C ASP A 67 -8.96 -23.77 -10.06
N SER A 68 -8.41 -24.79 -9.41
CA SER A 68 -7.02 -24.77 -8.91
C SER A 68 -5.96 -24.69 -10.01
N ASN A 69 -6.32 -24.91 -11.28
CA ASN A 69 -5.39 -24.77 -12.41
C ASN A 69 -5.35 -23.34 -12.98
N LYS A 70 -6.22 -22.44 -12.51
CA LYS A 70 -6.28 -21.04 -12.94
C LYS A 70 -5.77 -20.13 -11.84
N PRO A 71 -5.13 -18.99 -12.13
CA PRO A 71 -4.79 -18.02 -11.10
C PRO A 71 -6.01 -17.59 -10.26
N LEU A 72 -5.77 -17.17 -9.03
CA LEU A 72 -6.78 -16.63 -8.13
C LEU A 72 -6.50 -15.15 -7.87
N VAL A 73 -7.51 -14.31 -8.16
CA VAL A 73 -7.52 -12.88 -7.91
C VAL A 73 -8.52 -12.60 -6.80
N ILE A 74 -8.02 -12.14 -5.66
CA ILE A 74 -8.83 -11.73 -4.51
C ILE A 74 -8.87 -10.21 -4.48
N ILE A 75 -10.06 -9.64 -4.62
CA ILE A 75 -10.28 -8.22 -4.35
C ILE A 75 -10.75 -8.09 -2.90
N TYR A 76 -10.06 -7.28 -2.11
CA TYR A 76 -10.24 -7.24 -0.66
C TYR A 76 -10.76 -5.90 -0.16
N TYR A 77 -11.85 -5.95 0.62
CA TYR A 77 -12.41 -4.81 1.34
C TYR A 77 -12.20 -4.96 2.86
N PRO A 78 -11.35 -4.12 3.49
CA PRO A 78 -11.02 -4.26 4.91
C PRO A 78 -12.08 -3.68 5.85
N GLY A 79 -13.11 -3.02 5.32
CA GLY A 79 -14.06 -2.22 6.08
C GLY A 79 -13.91 -0.72 5.84
N LYS A 80 -14.84 0.05 6.41
CA LYS A 80 -14.86 1.51 6.34
C LYS A 80 -13.63 2.12 7.01
N ASP A 81 -12.95 3.01 6.31
CA ASP A 81 -11.83 3.77 6.84
C ASP A 81 -11.78 5.20 6.26
N LYS A 82 -10.82 6.02 6.73
CA LYS A 82 -10.70 7.41 6.29
C LYS A 82 -10.52 7.56 4.78
N CYS A 83 -9.89 6.60 4.10
CA CYS A 83 -9.65 6.68 2.67
C CYS A 83 -10.91 6.37 1.87
N ASN A 84 -11.60 5.28 2.18
CA ASN A 84 -12.79 4.89 1.43
C ASN A 84 -14.07 5.59 1.92
N SER A 85 -13.98 6.55 2.85
CA SER A 85 -15.14 7.26 3.40
C SER A 85 -15.64 8.44 2.56
N SER A 86 -14.82 9.03 1.68
CA SER A 86 -15.13 10.32 1.02
C SER A 86 -15.03 10.32 -0.52
N GLY A 87 -15.41 9.21 -1.16
CA GLY A 87 -15.35 9.07 -2.64
C GLY A 87 -16.53 9.71 -3.38
N SER A 88 -16.29 10.16 -4.62
CA SER A 88 -17.31 10.68 -5.56
C SER A 88 -17.76 9.65 -6.61
N SER A 89 -17.32 8.39 -6.48
CA SER A 89 -17.68 7.33 -7.41
C SER A 89 -19.17 7.05 -7.36
N THR A 90 -19.79 6.97 -8.54
CA THR A 90 -21.19 6.54 -8.71
C THR A 90 -21.26 5.03 -8.94
N ARG A 91 -22.40 4.42 -8.63
CA ARG A 91 -22.69 3.01 -8.97
C ARG A 91 -22.33 2.65 -10.42
N ARG A 92 -22.67 3.53 -11.37
CA ARG A 92 -22.36 3.33 -12.80
C ARG A 92 -20.86 3.32 -13.05
N SER A 93 -20.13 4.30 -12.52
CA SER A 93 -18.67 4.37 -12.69
C SER A 93 -17.96 3.18 -12.04
N THR A 94 -18.41 2.76 -10.86
CA THR A 94 -17.88 1.59 -10.14
C THR A 94 -18.11 0.32 -10.97
N LYS A 95 -19.33 0.09 -11.46
CA LYS A 95 -19.64 -1.07 -12.32
C LYS A 95 -18.77 -1.11 -13.58
N VAL A 96 -18.59 0.03 -14.26
CA VAL A 96 -17.73 0.11 -15.45
C VAL A 96 -16.27 -0.20 -15.10
N TRP A 97 -15.78 0.31 -13.98
CA TRP A 97 -14.40 0.09 -13.55
C TRP A 97 -14.13 -1.40 -13.29
N TYR A 98 -14.98 -2.06 -12.50
CA TYR A 98 -14.82 -3.49 -12.17
C TYR A 98 -14.99 -4.39 -13.38
N ASN A 99 -15.98 -4.13 -14.24
CA ASN A 99 -16.16 -4.93 -15.46
C ASN A 99 -14.97 -4.79 -16.41
N LYS A 100 -14.34 -3.61 -16.50
CA LYS A 100 -13.11 -3.43 -17.28
C LYS A 100 -11.95 -4.20 -16.65
N MET A 101 -11.79 -4.10 -15.33
CA MET A 101 -10.76 -4.83 -14.58
C MET A 101 -10.85 -6.34 -14.83
N GLU A 102 -12.02 -6.95 -14.66
CA GLU A 102 -12.26 -8.39 -14.87
C GLU A 102 -11.99 -8.82 -16.31
N LYS A 103 -12.44 -8.01 -17.29
CA LYS A 103 -12.13 -8.28 -18.71
C LYS A 103 -10.63 -8.26 -19.00
N GLY A 104 -9.88 -7.34 -18.38
CA GLY A 104 -8.43 -7.28 -18.53
C GLY A 104 -7.73 -8.47 -17.87
N ILE A 105 -8.17 -8.87 -16.68
CA ILE A 105 -7.69 -10.09 -15.99
C ILE A 105 -7.85 -11.30 -16.91
N ASN A 106 -9.07 -11.54 -17.39
CA ASN A 106 -9.37 -12.71 -18.23
C ASN A 106 -8.74 -12.65 -19.63
N LYS A 107 -8.30 -11.48 -20.09
CA LYS A 107 -7.54 -11.35 -21.33
C LYS A 107 -6.08 -11.76 -21.16
N ILE A 108 -5.52 -11.53 -19.96
CA ILE A 108 -4.15 -11.92 -19.62
C ILE A 108 -4.10 -13.42 -19.39
N GLU A 109 -4.92 -13.90 -18.44
CA GLU A 109 -5.04 -15.32 -18.12
C GLU A 109 -6.41 -15.54 -17.47
N PRO A 110 -7.25 -16.47 -17.98
CA PRO A 110 -8.53 -16.81 -17.34
C PRO A 110 -8.32 -17.15 -15.87
N SER A 111 -8.94 -16.36 -14.98
CA SER A 111 -8.67 -16.43 -13.54
C SER A 111 -9.94 -16.62 -12.73
N ASN A 112 -9.82 -17.21 -11.55
CA ASN A 112 -10.83 -17.15 -10.52
C ASN A 112 -10.81 -15.74 -9.92
N ILE A 113 -11.94 -15.01 -9.94
CA ILE A 113 -12.03 -13.66 -9.37
C ILE A 113 -13.01 -13.69 -8.21
N VAL A 114 -12.53 -13.39 -7.01
CA VAL A 114 -13.33 -13.43 -5.78
C VAL A 114 -13.29 -12.08 -5.06
N TYR A 115 -14.43 -11.69 -4.52
CA TYR A 115 -14.61 -10.44 -3.78
C TYR A 115 -14.78 -10.77 -2.31
N VAL A 116 -13.83 -10.36 -1.49
CA VAL A 116 -13.78 -10.73 -0.06
C VAL A 116 -13.79 -9.49 0.81
N TYR A 117 -14.58 -9.49 1.89
CA TYR A 117 -14.63 -8.40 2.85
C TYR A 117 -14.41 -8.86 4.30
N LYS A 118 -13.75 -8.02 5.10
CA LYS A 118 -13.63 -8.22 6.55
C LYS A 118 -14.87 -7.72 7.30
N ASP A 119 -15.27 -6.50 6.97
CA ASP A 119 -16.37 -5.75 7.58
C ASP A 119 -17.20 -5.14 6.45
N SER A 120 -18.51 -5.31 6.49
CA SER A 120 -19.45 -4.88 5.44
C SER A 120 -19.96 -3.46 5.60
N THR A 121 -19.55 -2.72 6.64
CA THR A 121 -19.98 -1.35 6.89
C THR A 121 -19.79 -0.48 5.64
N ASP A 122 -20.85 0.23 5.22
CA ASP A 122 -20.94 1.05 3.98
C ASP A 122 -20.73 0.31 2.63
N LEU A 123 -20.33 -0.97 2.62
CA LEU A 123 -19.99 -1.72 1.41
C LEU A 123 -21.20 -1.84 0.46
N PHE A 124 -22.36 -2.17 1.01
CA PHE A 124 -23.59 -2.43 0.26
C PHE A 124 -24.42 -1.16 0.00
N GLU A 125 -24.28 -0.14 0.84
CA GLU A 125 -25.12 1.06 0.78
C GLU A 125 -24.78 1.95 -0.41
N ARG A 126 -23.49 2.09 -0.76
CA ARG A 126 -23.02 3.02 -1.80
C ARG A 126 -23.25 2.52 -3.22
N HIS A 127 -23.15 1.21 -3.40
CA HIS A 127 -23.14 0.56 -4.71
C HIS A 127 -23.92 -0.75 -4.69
N ASP A 128 -25.01 -0.79 -3.90
CA ASP A 128 -26.04 -1.83 -3.90
C ASP A 128 -25.57 -3.28 -3.81
N GLY A 129 -24.31 -3.52 -3.40
CA GLY A 129 -23.70 -4.84 -3.49
C GLY A 129 -23.64 -5.40 -4.91
N PHE A 130 -23.36 -4.58 -5.94
CA PHE A 130 -23.37 -5.03 -7.34
C PHE A 130 -22.37 -6.17 -7.65
N LYS A 131 -21.43 -6.45 -6.73
CA LYS A 131 -20.58 -7.65 -6.73
C LYS A 131 -20.99 -8.57 -5.60
N ASP A 132 -20.83 -9.87 -5.83
CA ASP A 132 -21.07 -10.91 -4.84
C ASP A 132 -19.93 -10.96 -3.82
N TRP A 133 -19.94 -9.99 -2.89
CA TRP A 133 -18.96 -9.88 -1.82
C TRP A 133 -19.19 -10.96 -0.77
N LYS A 134 -18.12 -11.66 -0.40
CA LYS A 134 -18.12 -12.76 0.56
C LYS A 134 -17.34 -12.37 1.81
N GLN A 135 -17.85 -12.71 2.98
CA GLN A 135 -17.15 -12.42 4.22
C GLN A 135 -15.87 -13.24 4.30
N ASP A 136 -14.77 -12.65 4.78
CA ASP A 136 -13.47 -13.31 4.96
C ASP A 136 -13.59 -14.43 6.01
N PRO A 137 -13.64 -15.70 5.60
CA PRO A 137 -13.92 -16.81 6.50
C PRO A 137 -12.77 -16.93 7.51
N ASN A 138 -13.08 -16.85 8.80
CA ASN A 138 -12.11 -16.90 9.90
C ASN A 138 -10.98 -15.83 9.81
N LYS A 139 -11.18 -14.78 9.00
CA LYS A 139 -10.20 -13.73 8.71
C LYS A 139 -8.91 -14.27 8.10
N VAL A 140 -8.99 -15.35 7.32
CA VAL A 140 -7.82 -16.01 6.73
C VAL A 140 -7.12 -15.11 5.72
N ILE A 141 -7.86 -14.38 4.88
CA ILE A 141 -7.28 -13.45 3.91
C ILE A 141 -6.55 -12.32 4.64
N GLU A 142 -7.20 -11.72 5.65
CA GLU A 142 -6.59 -10.68 6.49
C GLU A 142 -5.26 -11.14 7.09
N LYS A 143 -5.29 -12.25 7.84
CA LYS A 143 -4.14 -12.73 8.62
C LYS A 143 -2.97 -13.13 7.72
N THR A 144 -3.27 -13.67 6.54
CA THR A 144 -2.25 -14.18 5.61
C THR A 144 -1.60 -13.04 4.83
N PHE A 145 -2.40 -12.17 4.21
CA PHE A 145 -1.90 -11.20 3.24
C PHE A 145 -1.86 -9.77 3.80
N PHE A 146 -2.79 -9.42 4.68
CA PHE A 146 -3.02 -8.05 5.17
C PHE A 146 -2.70 -7.91 6.67
N LYS A 147 -1.48 -8.31 7.09
CA LYS A 147 -1.00 -8.14 8.50
C LYS A 147 -1.10 -6.71 9.05
N THR A 148 -1.34 -5.72 8.19
CA THR A 148 -1.62 -4.34 8.54
C THR A 148 -2.87 -3.92 7.77
N HIS A 149 -3.76 -3.17 8.41
CA HIS A 149 -4.98 -2.65 7.77
C HIS A 149 -4.62 -1.93 6.46
N PRO A 150 -5.05 -2.42 5.29
CA PRO A 150 -4.74 -1.80 4.02
C PRO A 150 -5.67 -0.59 3.84
N PRO A 151 -5.15 0.64 3.64
CA PRO A 151 -6.01 1.79 3.42
C PRO A 151 -6.83 1.61 2.14
N CYS A 152 -8.10 2.01 2.18
CA CYS A 152 -9.05 1.98 1.06
C CYS A 152 -9.49 0.57 0.63
N GLY A 153 -8.55 -0.39 0.53
CA GLY A 153 -8.74 -1.71 -0.03
C GLY A 153 -7.40 -2.39 -0.37
N GLY A 154 -7.46 -3.50 -1.09
CA GLY A 154 -6.29 -4.15 -1.63
C GLY A 154 -6.65 -5.29 -2.56
N TYR A 155 -5.63 -5.96 -3.09
CA TYR A 155 -5.82 -7.19 -3.85
C TYR A 155 -4.74 -8.22 -3.52
N VAL A 156 -5.04 -9.48 -3.81
CA VAL A 156 -4.07 -10.58 -3.80
C VAL A 156 -4.15 -11.30 -5.13
N LEU A 157 -3.00 -11.53 -5.75
CA LEU A 157 -2.85 -12.36 -6.94
C LEU A 157 -2.12 -13.63 -6.51
N ILE A 158 -2.61 -14.79 -6.93
CA ILE A 158 -2.04 -16.09 -6.57
C ILE A 158 -1.96 -16.94 -7.84
N SER A 159 -0.78 -17.46 -8.17
CA SER A 159 -0.60 -18.37 -9.30
C SER A 159 -1.19 -19.75 -9.00
N ASP A 160 -1.33 -20.57 -10.03
CA ASP A 160 -1.64 -22.00 -9.92
C ASP A 160 -0.70 -22.75 -8.95
N SER A 161 0.57 -22.42 -9.00
CA SER A 161 1.65 -22.94 -8.14
C SER A 161 1.66 -22.38 -6.73
N GLY A 162 0.84 -21.37 -6.40
CA GLY A 162 0.78 -20.77 -5.06
C GLY A 162 1.77 -19.62 -4.80
N ARG A 163 2.51 -19.14 -5.81
CA ARG A 163 3.22 -17.85 -5.71
C ARG A 163 2.19 -16.74 -5.56
N TYR A 164 2.44 -15.74 -4.74
CA TYR A 164 1.49 -14.64 -4.56
C TYR A 164 2.12 -13.25 -4.50
N ILE A 165 1.30 -12.27 -4.85
CA ILE A 165 1.52 -10.83 -4.67
C ILE A 165 0.32 -10.27 -3.92
N SER A 166 0.53 -9.64 -2.77
CA SER A 166 -0.50 -8.88 -2.06
C SER A 166 -0.21 -7.39 -2.10
N HIS A 167 -1.17 -6.58 -2.54
CA HIS A 167 -1.08 -5.12 -2.61
C HIS A 167 -1.98 -4.48 -1.55
N LEU A 168 -1.39 -3.65 -0.68
CA LEU A 168 -1.98 -3.10 0.55
C LEU A 168 -2.32 -1.61 0.40
N ALA A 169 -3.09 -1.25 -0.61
CA ALA A 169 -3.63 0.09 -0.80
C ALA A 169 -4.70 0.11 -1.90
N GLU A 170 -5.29 1.29 -2.13
CA GLU A 170 -5.96 1.60 -3.40
C GLU A 170 -5.06 1.28 -4.60
N PHE A 171 -5.67 0.87 -5.71
CA PHE A 171 -4.97 0.44 -6.92
C PHE A 171 -5.75 0.81 -8.18
N ASP A 172 -5.03 1.06 -9.27
CA ASP A 172 -5.62 1.07 -10.61
C ASP A 172 -5.56 -0.33 -11.23
N LYS A 173 -6.59 -0.69 -11.99
CA LYS A 173 -6.68 -1.95 -12.75
C LYS A 173 -5.46 -2.22 -13.64
N LYS A 174 -4.82 -1.21 -14.24
CA LYS A 174 -3.62 -1.41 -15.07
C LYS A 174 -2.44 -1.94 -14.25
N PHE A 175 -2.30 -1.46 -13.02
CA PHE A 175 -1.26 -1.94 -12.12
C PHE A 175 -1.51 -3.39 -11.72
N LEU A 176 -2.76 -3.74 -11.39
CA LEU A 176 -3.15 -5.12 -11.14
C LEU A 176 -2.83 -6.03 -12.34
N TRP A 177 -3.18 -5.60 -13.55
CA TRP A 177 -2.88 -6.33 -14.79
C TRP A 177 -1.39 -6.57 -15.00
N GLN A 178 -0.57 -5.53 -14.83
CA GLN A 178 0.88 -5.65 -14.94
C GLN A 178 1.46 -6.65 -13.92
N ARG A 179 0.95 -6.64 -12.69
CA ARG A 179 1.37 -7.60 -11.67
C ARG A 179 0.89 -9.01 -11.96
N LEU A 180 -0.29 -9.18 -12.55
CA LEU A 180 -0.77 -10.47 -12.99
C LEU A 180 0.10 -11.05 -14.11
N GLU A 181 0.42 -10.25 -15.13
CA GLU A 181 1.36 -10.64 -16.20
C GLU A 181 2.72 -11.07 -15.62
N GLN A 182 3.24 -10.33 -14.63
CA GLN A 182 4.51 -10.70 -13.99
C GLN A 182 4.42 -11.95 -13.11
N LEU A 183 3.25 -12.25 -12.54
CA LEU A 183 3.06 -13.39 -11.66
C LEU A 183 2.93 -14.71 -12.44
N ILE A 184 2.34 -14.67 -13.64
CA ILE A 184 2.13 -15.88 -14.46
C ILE A 184 3.33 -16.21 -15.35
N ASN A 185 4.16 -15.21 -15.67
CA ASN A 185 5.45 -15.42 -16.33
C ASN A 185 6.54 -15.88 -15.34
#